data_AF-U5BPU6-F1
#
_entry.id   AF-U5BPU6-F1
#
_cell.length_a   1.000
_cell.length_b   1.000
_cell.length_c   1.000
_cell.angle_alpha   90.00
_cell.angle_beta   90.00
_cell.angle_gamma   90.00
#
_symmetry.space_group_name_H-M   'P 1'
#
loop_
_entity.id
_entity.type
_entity.pdbx_description
1 polymer ?
#
loop_
_entity_poly.entity_id
_entity_poly.type
_entity_poly.pdbx_seq_one_letter_code
_entity_poly.pdbx_strand_id
1 'polypeptide(L)'
;MYQLINPQIIFQYFGDDDEEMLREMIQIILDTNFNDLKHLEQYYVSGDLAMVKKKCHKSKPSMSYVGAMKTRKLLEEIEADLENSHPKYLELLKDLDILDAELNSFLKNL
;
A
#
# COMPACT_ATOMS: atom_id res chain seq x y z
N MET A 1 -12.76 14.00 3.07
CA MET A 1 -13.18 12.58 3.02
C MET A 1 -12.11 11.83 2.26
N TYR A 2 -11.61 10.72 2.82
CA TYR A 2 -10.59 9.91 2.17
C TYR A 2 -11.20 9.09 1.01
N GLN A 3 -10.43 8.91 -0.05
CA GLN A 3 -10.80 8.21 -1.29
C GLN A 3 -10.42 6.73 -1.23
N LEU A 4 -9.26 6.41 -0.65
CA LEU A 4 -8.71 5.07 -0.65
C LEU A 4 -8.58 4.48 0.76
N ILE A 5 -8.23 5.28 1.77
CA ILE A 5 -8.14 4.77 3.16
C ILE A 5 -9.48 4.80 3.89
N ASN A 6 -9.58 3.99 4.95
CA ASN A 6 -10.70 4.04 5.89
C ASN A 6 -10.19 4.18 7.34
N PRO A 7 -10.36 5.37 7.97
CA PRO A 7 -9.99 5.61 9.36
C PRO A 7 -10.56 4.62 10.36
N GLN A 8 -11.81 4.18 10.18
CA GLN A 8 -12.43 3.22 11.10
C GLN A 8 -11.72 1.87 11.05
N ILE A 9 -11.26 1.45 9.87
CA ILE A 9 -10.48 0.23 9.70
C ILE A 9 -9.09 0.39 10.32
N ILE A 10 -8.45 1.55 10.13
CA ILE A 10 -7.16 1.87 10.76
C ILE A 10 -7.26 1.71 12.29
N PHE A 11 -8.25 2.35 12.92
CA PHE A 11 -8.49 2.23 14.36
C PHE A 11 -8.84 0.81 14.78
N GLN A 12 -9.62 0.07 13.98
CA GLN A 12 -9.94 -1.33 14.27
C GLN A 12 -8.69 -2.22 14.33
N TYR A 13 -7.68 -1.95 13.50
CA TYR A 13 -6.45 -2.75 13.44
C TYR A 13 -5.41 -2.34 14.48
N PHE A 14 -5.28 -1.04 14.76
CA PHE A 14 -4.19 -0.51 15.58
C PHE A 14 -4.62 0.02 16.95
N GLY A 15 -5.93 0.15 17.20
CA GLY A 15 -6.47 0.84 18.37
C GLY A 15 -6.58 2.35 18.16
N ASP A 16 -7.42 2.99 18.96
CA ASP A 16 -7.60 4.45 19.04
C ASP A 16 -7.18 5.02 20.42
N ASP A 17 -6.65 4.18 21.30
CA ASP A 17 -6.23 4.51 22.67
C ASP A 17 -4.73 4.83 22.80
N ASP A 18 -3.91 4.46 21.81
CA ASP A 18 -2.47 4.74 21.74
C ASP A 18 -2.10 5.43 20.41
N GLU A 19 -2.11 6.76 20.45
CA GLU A 19 -1.78 7.61 19.28
C GLU A 19 -0.33 7.41 18.80
N GLU A 20 0.61 7.20 19.72
CA GLU A 20 2.03 7.04 19.38
C GLU A 20 2.24 5.74 18.61
N MET A 21 1.68 4.63 19.11
CA MET A 21 1.73 3.34 18.42
C MET A 21 1.07 3.43 17.03
N LEU A 22 -0.09 4.07 16.92
CA LEU A 22 -0.78 4.24 15.65
C LEU A 22 0.06 5.03 14.64
N ARG A 23 0.71 6.11 15.09
CA ARG A 23 1.63 6.91 14.25
C ARG A 23 2.81 6.06 13.77
N GLU A 24 3.45 5.30 14.65
CA GLU A 24 4.58 4.42 14.31
C GLU A 24 4.19 3.35 13.28
N MET A 25 3.04 2.71 13.46
CA MET A 25 2.58 1.65 12.55
C MET A 25 2.31 2.20 11.14
N ILE A 26 1.66 3.35 11.03
CA ILE A 26 1.42 3.99 9.73
C ILE A 26 2.74 4.44 9.10
N GLN A 27 3.66 4.99 9.89
CA GLN A 27 4.96 5.42 9.40
C GLN A 27 5.77 4.23 8.83
N ILE A 28 5.75 3.07 9.50
CA ILE A 28 6.36 1.84 8.99
C ILE A 28 5.75 1.46 7.63
N ILE A 29 4.43 1.52 7.47
CA ILE A 29 3.76 1.21 6.20
C ILE A 29 4.22 2.15 5.08
N LEU A 30 4.31 3.45 5.36
CA LEU A 30 4.78 4.46 4.40
C LEU A 30 6.24 4.23 4.01
N ASP A 31 7.12 4.02 4.98
CA ASP A 31 8.58 3.96 4.74
C ASP A 31 9.04 2.63 4.15
N THR A 32 8.32 1.55 4.44
CA THR A 32 8.70 0.20 3.98
C THR A 32 7.81 -0.30 2.86
N ASN A 33 6.51 -0.53 3.12
CA ASN A 33 5.63 -1.16 2.14
C ASN A 33 5.41 -0.29 0.89
N PHE A 34 5.16 1.00 1.07
CA PHE A 34 4.90 1.87 -0.08
C PHE A 34 6.17 2.10 -0.87
N ASN A 35 7.28 2.32 -0.16
CA ASN A 35 8.59 2.46 -0.79
C ASN A 35 8.96 1.22 -1.61
N ASP A 36 8.74 0.02 -1.07
CA ASP A 36 8.95 -1.25 -1.78
C ASP A 36 8.14 -1.35 -3.07
N LEU A 37 6.87 -0.92 -3.04
CA LEU A 37 6.00 -0.95 -4.20
C LEU A 37 6.38 0.13 -5.23
N LYS A 38 6.74 1.34 -4.79
CA LYS A 38 7.21 2.43 -5.67
C LYS A 38 8.45 2.02 -6.48
N HIS A 39 9.28 1.12 -5.97
CA HIS A 39 10.50 0.66 -6.62
C HIS A 39 10.37 -0.66 -7.40
N LEU A 40 9.15 -1.11 -7.71
CA LEU A 40 8.94 -2.33 -8.49
C LEU A 40 9.44 -2.26 -9.94
N GLU A 41 9.50 -1.06 -10.54
CA GLU A 41 9.94 -0.86 -11.92
C GLU A 41 11.28 -1.55 -12.23
N GLN A 42 12.24 -1.52 -11.31
CA GLN A 42 13.55 -2.16 -11.51
C GLN A 42 13.45 -3.66 -11.76
N TYR A 43 12.45 -4.33 -11.16
CA TYR A 43 12.22 -5.77 -11.31
C TYR A 43 11.46 -6.09 -12.59
N TYR A 44 10.58 -5.20 -13.06
CA TYR A 44 9.99 -5.31 -14.39
C TYR A 44 11.07 -5.18 -15.48
N VAL A 45 11.96 -4.18 -15.36
CA VAL A 45 13.05 -3.94 -16.32
C VAL A 45 14.06 -5.10 -16.34
N SER A 46 14.38 -5.68 -15.19
CA SER A 46 15.30 -6.82 -15.10
C SER A 46 14.67 -8.17 -15.41
N GLY A 47 13.34 -8.24 -15.58
CA GLY A 47 12.59 -9.48 -15.78
C GLY A 47 12.42 -10.34 -14.52
N ASP A 48 12.74 -9.82 -13.34
CA ASP A 48 12.57 -10.53 -12.06
C ASP A 48 11.12 -10.46 -11.55
N LEU A 49 10.23 -11.13 -12.28
CA LEU A 49 8.80 -11.20 -11.94
C LEU A 49 8.55 -11.94 -10.61
N ALA A 50 9.48 -12.78 -10.17
CA ALA A 50 9.39 -13.44 -8.86
C ALA A 50 9.50 -12.42 -7.72
N MET A 51 10.39 -11.43 -7.84
CA MET A 51 10.47 -10.32 -6.89
C MET A 51 9.25 -9.41 -6.94
N VAL A 52 8.71 -9.10 -8.12
CA VAL A 52 7.44 -8.36 -8.26
C VAL A 52 6.34 -9.05 -7.46
N LYS A 53 6.12 -10.35 -7.70
CA LYS A 53 5.12 -11.16 -6.99
C LYS A 53 5.31 -11.10 -5.47
N LYS A 54 6.54 -11.29 -5.01
CA LYS A 54 6.88 -11.33 -3.58
C LYS A 54 6.58 -10.01 -2.89
N LYS A 55 6.91 -8.88 -3.52
CA LYS A 55 6.72 -7.53 -2.98
C LYS A 55 5.24 -7.12 -2.96
N CYS A 56 4.47 -7.46 -4.01
CA CYS A 56 3.02 -7.30 -4.01
C CYS A 56 2.38 -8.11 -2.88
N HIS A 57 2.76 -9.39 -2.72
CA HIS A 57 2.16 -10.30 -1.74
C HIS A 57 2.35 -9.80 -0.31
N LYS A 58 3.58 -9.37 0.00
CA LYS A 58 3.93 -8.84 1.33
C LYS A 58 3.23 -7.52 1.66
N SER A 59 2.80 -6.75 0.66
CA SER A 59 2.19 -5.43 0.87
C SER A 59 0.65 -5.47 0.97
N LYS A 60 0.02 -6.60 0.58
CA LYS A 60 -1.44 -6.78 0.70
C LYS A 60 -1.97 -6.59 2.13
N PRO A 61 -1.34 -7.16 3.19
CA PRO A 61 -1.81 -6.93 4.55
C PRO A 61 -1.79 -5.45 4.93
N SER A 62 -0.74 -4.71 4.56
CA SER A 62 -0.64 -3.28 4.84
C SER A 62 -1.77 -2.47 4.20
N MET A 63 -2.19 -2.83 2.98
CA MET A 63 -3.38 -2.24 2.36
C MET A 63 -4.66 -2.56 3.14
N SER A 64 -4.79 -3.78 3.67
CA SER A 64 -5.92 -4.15 4.52
C SER A 64 -5.98 -3.31 5.79
N TYR A 65 -4.85 -3.10 6.45
CA TYR A 65 -4.77 -2.36 7.71
C TYR A 65 -5.24 -0.91 7.57
N VAL A 66 -5.00 -0.30 6.41
CA VAL A 66 -5.41 1.09 6.14
C VAL A 66 -6.75 1.20 5.43
N GLY A 67 -7.45 0.09 5.18
CA GLY A 67 -8.74 0.09 4.48
C GLY A 67 -8.64 0.27 2.95
N ALA A 68 -7.45 0.21 2.37
CA ALA A 68 -7.18 0.40 0.94
C ALA A 68 -7.54 -0.82 0.08
N MET A 69 -8.80 -1.23 0.12
CA MET A 69 -9.26 -2.49 -0.49
C MET A 69 -9.14 -2.51 -2.02
N LYS A 70 -9.30 -1.35 -2.67
CA LYS A 70 -9.10 -1.22 -4.12
C LYS A 70 -7.65 -1.50 -4.51
N THR A 71 -6.71 -0.85 -3.83
CA THR A 71 -5.28 -1.04 -4.03
C THR A 71 -4.84 -2.45 -3.68
N ARG A 72 -5.39 -3.04 -2.61
CA ARG A 72 -5.18 -4.46 -2.27
C ARG A 72 -5.58 -5.39 -3.43
N LYS A 73 -6.74 -5.14 -4.04
CA LYS A 73 -7.20 -5.92 -5.20
C LYS A 73 -6.29 -5.72 -6.42
N LEU A 74 -5.81 -4.50 -6.66
CA LEU A 74 -4.85 -4.24 -7.72
C LEU A 74 -3.55 -5.06 -7.54
N LEU A 75 -3.05 -5.20 -6.30
CA LEU A 75 -1.93 -6.10 -6.00
C LEU A 75 -2.25 -7.57 -6.29
N GLU A 76 -3.49 -8.02 -6.04
CA GLU A 76 -3.95 -9.37 -6.41
C GLU A 76 -3.97 -9.56 -7.94
N GLU A 77 -4.43 -8.56 -8.67
CA GLU A 77 -4.49 -8.58 -10.14
C GLU A 77 -3.10 -8.53 -10.80
N ILE A 78 -2.12 -7.87 -10.17
CA ILE A 78 -0.72 -7.91 -10.59
C ILE A 78 -0.13 -9.31 -10.39
N GLU A 79 -0.38 -9.93 -9.23
CA GLU A 79 0.13 -11.29 -8.94
C GLU A 79 -0.49 -12.38 -9.80
N ALA A 80 -1.72 -12.18 -10.27
CA ALA A 80 -2.44 -13.14 -11.09
C ALA A 80 -1.92 -13.19 -12.54
N ASP A 81 -1.32 -12.12 -13.03
CA ASP A 81 -0.90 -11.98 -14.43
C ASP A 81 0.40 -11.15 -14.55
N LEU A 82 1.48 -11.67 -13.99
CA LEU A 82 2.76 -10.94 -13.85
C LEU A 82 3.38 -10.51 -15.18
N GLU A 83 3.17 -11.29 -16.24
CA GLU A 83 3.76 -11.00 -17.56
C GLU A 83 3.13 -9.77 -18.21
N ASN A 84 1.85 -9.50 -17.90
CA ASN A 84 1.08 -8.39 -18.48
C ASN A 84 0.67 -7.34 -17.43
N SER A 85 1.25 -7.38 -16.23
CA SER A 85 0.82 -6.55 -15.10
C SER A 85 1.46 -5.16 -15.07
N HIS A 86 2.42 -4.85 -15.94
CA HIS A 86 3.10 -3.54 -15.94
C HIS A 86 2.14 -2.34 -16.05
N PRO A 87 1.10 -2.35 -16.91
CA PRO A 87 0.10 -1.27 -16.92
C PRO A 87 -0.64 -1.12 -15.57
N LYS A 88 -0.98 -2.22 -14.90
CA LYS A 88 -1.59 -2.21 -13.56
C LYS A 88 -0.62 -1.71 -12.49
N TYR A 89 0.68 -1.94 -12.66
CA TYR A 89 1.69 -1.32 -11.81
C TYR A 89 1.72 0.21 -11.96
N LEU A 90 1.56 0.73 -13.18
CA LEU A 90 1.44 2.19 -13.37
C LEU A 90 0.18 2.77 -12.72
N GLU A 91 -0.91 2.00 -12.68
CA GLU A 91 -2.10 2.36 -11.89
C GLU A 91 -1.82 2.32 -10.39
N LEU A 92 -1.08 1.30 -9.92
CA LEU A 92 -0.69 1.15 -8.52
C LEU A 92 0.13 2.35 -8.05
N LEU A 93 1.03 2.88 -8.87
CA LEU A 93 1.81 4.06 -8.52
C LEU A 93 0.91 5.28 -8.19
N LYS A 94 -0.19 5.46 -8.92
CA LYS A 94 -1.15 6.54 -8.67
C LYS A 94 -1.90 6.32 -7.36
N ASP A 95 -2.31 5.08 -7.11
CA ASP A 95 -2.94 4.68 -5.84
C ASP A 95 -2.00 4.97 -4.66
N LEU A 96 -0.71 4.64 -4.80
CA LEU A 96 0.29 4.90 -3.75
C LEU A 96 0.47 6.39 -3.46
N ASP A 97 0.46 7.25 -4.47
CA ASP A 97 0.56 8.71 -4.27
C ASP A 97 -0.66 9.25 -3.51
N ILE A 98 -1.86 8.76 -3.82
CA ILE A 98 -3.09 9.14 -3.12
C ILE A 98 -3.04 8.63 -1.67
N LEU A 99 -2.69 7.35 -1.47
CA LEU A 99 -2.59 6.75 -0.14
C LEU A 99 -1.57 7.46 0.74
N ASP A 100 -0.42 7.84 0.17
CA ASP A 100 0.64 8.57 0.87
C ASP A 100 0.11 9.92 1.39
N ALA A 101 -0.56 10.69 0.52
CA ALA A 101 -1.18 11.95 0.89
C ALA A 101 -2.30 11.78 1.94
N GLU A 102 -3.13 10.75 1.80
CA GLU A 102 -4.25 10.48 2.71
C GLU A 102 -3.79 10.03 4.09
N LEU A 103 -2.80 9.14 4.18
CA LEU A 103 -2.22 8.69 5.44
C LEU A 103 -1.48 9.82 6.15
N ASN A 104 -0.71 10.63 5.42
CA ASN A 104 -0.09 11.82 5.99
C ASN A 104 -1.14 12.85 6.47
N SER A 105 -2.23 13.01 5.74
CA SER A 105 -3.35 13.85 6.19
C SER A 105 -4.03 13.26 7.42
N PHE A 106 -4.20 11.95 7.49
CA PHE A 106 -4.75 11.26 8.67
C PHE A 106 -3.88 11.48 9.90
N LEU A 107 -2.57 11.26 9.79
CA LEU A 107 -1.61 11.51 10.86
C LEU A 107 -1.61 12.96 11.36
N LYS A 108 -1.88 13.95 10.49
CA LYS A 108 -1.97 15.37 10.90
C LYS A 108 -3.25 15.72 11.65
N ASN A 109 -4.29 14.90 11.53
CA ASN A 109 -5.61 15.11 12.13
C ASN A 109 -5.97 14.05 13.18
N LEU A 110 -5.01 13.20 13.54
CA LEU A 110 -4.98 12.42 14.79
C LEU A 110 -4.84 13.40 15.95
#